data_AF-A0A2D9FV95-F1
#
_entry.id   AF-A0A2D9FV95-F1
#
_cell.length_a   1.000
_cell.length_b   1.000
_cell.length_c   1.000
_cell.angle_alpha   90.00
_cell.angle_beta   90.00
_cell.angle_gamma   90.00
#
_symmetry.space_group_name_H-M   'P 1'
#
loop_
_entity.id
_entity.type
_entity.pdbx_description
1 polymer ?
#
loop_
_entity_poly.entity_id
_entity_poly.type
_entity_poly.pdbx_seq_one_letter_code
_entity_poly.pdbx_strand_id
1 'polypeptide(L)' 'MNKEKIQEKALKLPEKERAELAQMLLESLPVENKYETEEAWAKELKRRVDQFDSGEGEMTSWEEVSKKARSIIEE' A
#
# COMPACT_ATOMS: atom_id res chain seq x y z
N MET A 1 -20.85 -11.34 22.51
CA MET A 1 -20.55 -12.36 21.48
C MET A 1 -19.03 -12.47 21.40
N ASN A 2 -18.45 -13.68 21.41
CA ASN A 2 -16.98 -13.88 21.41
C ASN A 2 -16.43 -14.01 19.98
N LYS A 3 -15.11 -13.85 19.82
CA LYS A 3 -14.40 -13.85 18.52
C LYS A 3 -14.73 -15.10 17.69
N GLU A 4 -14.75 -16.27 18.33
CA GLU A 4 -14.97 -17.55 17.67
C GLU A 4 -16.36 -17.61 17.01
N LYS A 5 -17.40 -17.13 17.70
CA LYS A 5 -18.76 -17.06 17.15
C LYS A 5 -18.90 -16.03 16.03
N ILE A 6 -18.12 -14.94 16.06
CA ILE A 6 -18.11 -13.94 14.99
C ILE A 6 -17.47 -14.53 13.74
N GLN A 7 -16.32 -15.18 13.88
CA GLN A 7 -15.61 -15.84 12.79
C GLN A 7 -16.48 -16.93 12.14
N GLU A 8 -17.11 -17.79 12.94
CA GLU A 8 -17.97 -18.85 12.42
C GLU A 8 -19.12 -18.29 11.57
N LYS A 9 -19.76 -17.21 12.02
CA LYS A 9 -20.83 -16.54 11.28
C LYS A 9 -20.32 -15.87 10.00
N ALA A 10 -19.18 -15.19 10.06
CA ALA A 10 -18.57 -14.52 8.91
C ALA A 10 -18.17 -15.51 7.80
N LEU A 11 -17.67 -16.69 8.17
CA LEU A 11 -17.29 -17.74 7.22
C LEU A 11 -18.50 -18.40 6.53
N LYS A 12 -19.70 -18.30 7.12
CA LYS A 12 -20.96 -18.79 6.54
C LYS A 12 -21.58 -17.82 5.52
N LEU A 13 -21.07 -16.59 5.41
CA LEU A 13 -21.55 -15.61 4.44
C LEU A 13 -21.17 -16.02 3.01
N PRO A 14 -21.97 -15.63 1.99
CA PRO A 14 -21.56 -15.67 0.59
C PRO A 14 -20.23 -14.94 0.39
N GLU A 15 -19.49 -15.35 -0.64
CA GLU A 15 -18.14 -14.82 -0.90
C GLU A 15 -18.09 -13.30 -0.98
N LYS A 16 -19.05 -12.69 -1.68
CA LYS A 16 -19.15 -11.24 -1.83
C LYS A 16 -19.36 -10.52 -0.49
N GLU A 17 -20.34 -10.97 0.30
CA GLU A 17 -20.64 -10.37 1.62
C GLU A 17 -19.47 -10.56 2.59
N ARG A 18 -18.76 -11.68 2.50
CA ARG A 18 -17.56 -11.93 3.29
C ARG A 18 -16.42 -10.98 2.92
N ALA A 19 -16.24 -10.69 1.62
CA ALA A 19 -15.25 -9.72 1.15
C ALA A 19 -15.59 -8.29 1.63
N GLU A 20 -16.86 -7.89 1.53
CA GLU A 20 -17.34 -6.59 2.03
C GLU A 20 -17.11 -6.45 3.54
N LEU A 21 -17.46 -7.47 4.33
CA LEU A 21 -17.23 -7.48 5.77
C LEU A 21 -15.74 -7.40 6.12
N ALA A 22 -14.88 -8.11 5.38
CA ALA A 22 -13.43 -8.06 5.60
C ALA A 22 -12.87 -6.65 5.36
N GLN A 23 -13.33 -5.97 4.30
CA GLN A 23 -12.95 -4.59 4.00
C GLN A 23 -13.37 -3.64 5.12
N MET A 24 -14.62 -3.70 5.56
CA MET A 24 -15.12 -2.86 6.66
C MET A 24 -14.32 -3.05 7.96
N LEU A 25 -13.98 -4.30 8.29
CA LEU A 25 -13.18 -4.61 9.47
C LEU A 25 -11.77 -4.03 9.34
N LEU A 26 -11.15 -4.15 8.17
CA LEU A 26 -9.82 -3.58 7.90
C LEU A 26 -9.82 -2.05 8.05
N GLU A 27 -10.83 -1.37 7.50
CA GLU A 27 -11.01 0.09 7.60
C GLU A 27 -11.31 0.56 9.03
N SER A 28 -11.91 -0.31 9.86
CA SER A 28 -12.21 0.02 11.26
C SER A 28 -10.98 0.04 12.18
N LEU A 29 -9.86 -0.56 11.74
CA LEU A 29 -8.65 -0.58 12.54
C LEU A 29 -8.04 0.82 12.58
N PRO A 30 -7.72 1.37 13.77
CA PRO A 30 -6.98 2.62 13.85
C PRO A 30 -5.65 2.45 13.12
N VAL A 31 -5.25 3.48 12.38
CA VAL A 31 -3.97 3.48 11.67
C VAL A 31 -2.85 3.72 12.67
N GLU A 32 -2.60 2.77 13.56
CA GLU A 32 -1.61 2.88 14.64
C GLU A 32 -0.16 2.94 14.13
N ASN A 33 0.07 2.80 12.82
CA ASN A 33 1.41 2.88 12.21
C ASN A 33 1.57 3.98 11.15
N LYS A 34 0.64 4.94 11.04
CA LYS A 34 0.83 6.05 10.08
C LYS A 34 2.01 6.93 10.46
N TYR A 35 2.25 7.16 11.75
CA TYR A 35 3.29 8.09 12.20
C TYR A 35 4.73 7.54 12.01
N GLU A 36 4.99 6.27 12.34
CA GLU A 36 6.31 5.66 12.08
C GLU A 36 6.59 5.56 10.57
N THR A 37 5.55 5.26 9.77
CA THR A 37 5.71 5.21 8.31
C THR A 37 5.89 6.61 7.71
N GLU A 38 5.10 7.61 8.10
CA GLU A 38 5.21 8.99 7.58
C GLU A 38 6.55 9.63 7.91
N GLU A 39 7.08 9.46 9.12
CA GLU A 39 8.41 10.01 9.47
C GLU A 39 9.53 9.30 8.70
N ALA A 40 9.47 7.97 8.59
CA ALA A 40 10.44 7.20 7.80
C ALA A 40 10.37 7.57 6.30
N TRP A 41 9.16 7.77 5.76
CA TRP A 41 8.94 8.25 4.40
C TRP A 41 9.45 9.66 4.18
N ALA A 42 9.24 10.58 5.14
CA ALA A 42 9.75 11.94 5.05
C ALA A 42 11.29 11.98 5.02
N LYS A 43 11.94 11.17 5.87
CA LYS A 43 13.41 11.00 5.86
C LYS A 43 13.91 10.47 4.52
N GLU A 44 13.25 9.46 3.97
CA GLU A 44 13.63 8.88 2.68
C GLU A 44 13.40 9.84 1.51
N LEU A 45 12.29 10.58 1.51
CA LEU A 45 12.01 11.62 0.52
C LEU A 45 13.11 12.67 0.50
N LYS A 46 13.48 13.20 1.68
CA LYS A 46 14.58 14.16 1.78
C LYS A 46 15.89 13.57 1.24
N ARG A 47 16.24 12.35 1.65
CA ARG A 47 17.46 11.67 1.19
C ARG A 47 17.50 11.54 -0.34
N ARG A 48 16.39 11.19 -0.98
CA ARG A 48 16.31 11.04 -2.44
C ARG A 48 16.40 12.38 -3.18
N VAL A 49 15.76 13.42 -2.66
CA VAL A 49 15.87 14.78 -3.23
C VAL A 49 17.31 15.27 -3.14
N ASP A 50 17.95 15.11 -1.97
CA ASP A 50 19.36 15.52 -1.80
C ASP A 50 20.29 14.75 -2.75
N GLN A 51 20.07 13.44 -2.98
CA GLN A 51 20.83 12.64 -3.96
C GLN A 51 20.59 13.04 -5.41
N PHE A 52 19.37 13.47 -5.73
CA PHE A 52 19.05 13.99 -7.06
C PHE A 52 19.77 15.32 -7.30
N ASP A 53 19.67 16.24 -6.34
CA ASP A 53 20.28 17.57 -6.42
C ASP A 53 21.83 17.50 -6.43
N SER A 54 22.42 16.51 -5.74
CA SER A 54 23.87 16.27 -5.74
C SER A 54 24.38 15.53 -6.98
N GLY A 55 23.50 14.94 -7.79
CA GLY A 55 23.87 14.11 -8.93
C GLY A 55 24.45 12.74 -8.56
N GLU A 56 24.29 12.29 -7.31
CA GLU A 56 24.78 10.98 -6.83
C GLU A 56 23.91 9.79 -7.27
N GLY A 57 22.76 10.05 -7.90
CA GLY A 57 21.80 9.03 -8.35
C GLY A 57 21.80 8.78 -9.86
N GLU A 58 21.63 7.51 -10.25
CA GLU A 58 21.27 7.18 -11.63
C GLU A 58 19.81 7.56 -11.90
N MET A 59 19.60 8.46 -12.86
CA MET A 59 18.27 8.91 -13.26
C MET A 59 17.89 8.27 -14.58
N THR A 60 16.68 7.74 -14.64
CA THR A 60 16.05 7.26 -15.88
C THR A 60 15.04 8.29 -16.34
N SER A 61 14.98 8.55 -17.65
CA SER A 61 14.00 9.49 -18.20
C SER A 61 12.57 8.99 -17.97
N TRP A 62 11.62 9.92 -17.86
CA TRP A 62 10.21 9.56 -17.70
C TRP A 62 9.71 8.75 -18.91
N GLU A 63 10.20 9.07 -20.11
CA GLU A 63 9.86 8.38 -21.35
C GLU A 63 10.25 6.90 -21.31
N GLU A 64 11.44 6.58 -20.83
CA GLU A 64 11.93 5.20 -20.69
C GLU A 64 11.12 4.42 -19.63
N VAL A 65 10.86 5.05 -18.47
CA VAL A 65 10.06 4.45 -17.40
C VAL A 65 8.63 4.18 -17.89
N SER A 66 8.00 5.16 -18.56
CA SER A 66 6.64 5.03 -19.07
C SER A 66 6.53 3.93 -20.12
N LYS A 67 7.49 3.86 -21.04
CA LYS A 67 7.55 2.80 -22.06
C LYS A 67 7.64 1.41 -21.43
N LYS A 68 8.52 1.23 -20.45
CA LYS A 68 8.69 -0.05 -19.74
C LYS A 68 7.45 -0.44 -18.93
N ALA A 69 6.81 0.52 -18.28
CA ALA A 69 5.59 0.26 -17.51
C ALA A 69 4.45 -0.22 -18.41
N ARG A 70 4.27 0.39 -19.60
CA ARG A 70 3.24 -0.03 -20.56
C ARG A 70 3.49 -1.43 -21.10
N SER A 71 4.74 -1.79 -21.42
CA SER A 71 5.05 -3.13 -21.90
C SER A 71 4.75 -4.24 -20.88
N ILE A 72 4.74 -3.93 -19.58
CA ILE A 72 4.39 -4.90 -18.51
C ILE A 72 2.88 -5.13 -18.43
N ILE A 73 2.05 -4.14 -18.81
CA ILE A 73 0.58 -4.21 -18.72
C ILE A 73 -0.03 -4.79 -20.01
N GLU A 74 0.70 -4.73 -21.12
CA GLU A 74 0.28 -5.25 -22.43
C GLU A 74 0.61 -6.75 -22.64
N GLU A 75 1.13 -7.45 -21.62
CA GLU A 75 1.30 -8.92 -21.54
C GLU A 75 0.18 -9.58 -20.72
#